data_AF-A0A7L4CRE8-F1
#
_entry.id   AF-A0A7L4CRE8-F1
#
_cell.length_a   1.000
_cell.length_b   1.000
_cell.length_c   1.000
_cell.angle_alpha   90.00
_cell.angle_beta   90.00
_cell.angle_gamma   90.00
#
_symmetry.space_group_name_H-M   'P 1'
#
loop_
_entity.id
_entity.type
_entity.pdbx_description
1 polymer ?
#
loop_
_entity_poly.entity_id
_entity_poly.type
_entity_poly.pdbx_seq_one_letter_code
_entity_poly.pdbx_strand_id
1 'polypeptide(L)'
;ELSGFTLDQVAFEDGKGKCPYDPTKGHTGLIVDGELYSATFNNFLGTEPVILRNLGPHYSMKTEYLTSWLNGGSGGDAYVQESTASSTGDDDKVYFFFSERAVEYDCYAEQVVARVARVCKGDVGGARTLQKKWTTFLKARLVCSAPEQQLHFNHLQAVF
;
A
#
# COMPACT_ATOMS: atom_id res chain seq x y z
N GLU A 1 -30.90 14.88 21.26
CA GLU A 1 -31.30 14.21 20.02
C GLU A 1 -30.05 13.70 19.32
N LEU A 2 -30.00 12.42 18.96
CA LEU A 2 -28.89 11.86 18.19
C LEU A 2 -29.12 12.28 16.73
N SER A 3 -28.42 13.32 16.28
CA SER A 3 -28.36 13.65 14.86
C SER A 3 -27.77 12.44 14.12
N GLY A 4 -28.62 11.73 13.37
CA GLY A 4 -28.17 10.60 12.56
C GLY A 4 -27.09 11.03 11.58
N PHE A 5 -26.02 10.25 11.47
CA PHE A 5 -25.04 10.43 10.42
C PHE A 5 -25.73 10.30 9.06
N THR A 6 -25.70 11.38 8.28
CA THR A 6 -26.23 11.40 6.91
C THR A 6 -25.09 11.78 6.00
N LEU A 7 -24.79 10.94 5.01
CA LEU A 7 -23.83 11.27 3.96
C LEU A 7 -24.39 12.40 3.10
N ASP A 8 -23.62 13.46 2.93
CA ASP A 8 -23.94 14.50 1.96
C ASP A 8 -23.81 13.94 0.55
N GLN A 9 -24.94 13.74 -0.12
CA GLN A 9 -25.01 13.15 -1.45
C GLN A 9 -24.32 14.02 -2.53
N VAL A 10 -24.08 15.30 -2.25
CA VAL A 10 -23.41 16.21 -3.18
C VAL A 10 -21.88 16.10 -3.07
N ALA A 11 -21.37 15.51 -1.98
CA ALA A 11 -19.95 15.40 -1.68
C ALA A 11 -19.36 13.99 -1.96
N PHE A 12 -20.00 13.17 -2.80
CA PHE A 12 -19.46 11.86 -3.14
C PHE A 12 -18.18 11.97 -3.96
N GLU A 13 -17.16 11.22 -3.54
CA GLU A 13 -15.91 11.07 -4.27
C GLU A 13 -15.82 9.67 -4.91
N ASP A 14 -15.07 9.57 -6.01
CA ASP A 14 -14.71 8.27 -6.56
C ASP A 14 -13.86 7.48 -5.55
N GLY A 15 -14.27 6.22 -5.30
CA GLY A 15 -13.60 5.29 -4.38
C GLY A 15 -12.51 4.45 -5.05
N LYS A 16 -12.34 4.54 -6.37
CA LYS A 16 -11.34 3.77 -7.11
C LYS A 16 -9.93 3.94 -6.53
N GLY A 17 -9.33 2.83 -6.12
CA GLY A 17 -8.01 2.82 -5.50
C GLY A 17 -7.97 3.29 -4.03
N LYS A 18 -9.10 3.77 -3.48
CA LYS A 18 -9.28 4.07 -2.05
C LYS A 18 -9.94 2.91 -1.30
N CYS A 19 -10.85 2.20 -1.98
CA CYS A 19 -11.64 1.09 -1.45
C CYS A 19 -11.74 -0.01 -2.52
N PRO A 20 -11.69 -1.30 -2.17
CA PRO A 20 -11.87 -2.38 -3.14
C PRO A 20 -13.33 -2.47 -3.62
N TYR A 21 -13.51 -2.97 -4.84
CA TYR A 21 -14.85 -3.27 -5.37
C TYR A 21 -15.45 -4.56 -4.77
N ASP A 22 -14.59 -5.53 -4.44
CA ASP A 22 -14.99 -6.82 -3.88
C ASP A 22 -14.70 -6.82 -2.37
N PRO A 23 -15.70 -7.07 -1.50
CA PRO A 23 -15.57 -7.01 -0.05
C PRO A 23 -14.62 -8.09 0.52
N THR A 24 -14.29 -9.12 -0.26
CA THR A 24 -13.36 -10.17 0.15
C THR A 24 -11.90 -9.81 -0.15
N LYS A 25 -11.66 -8.75 -0.94
CA LYS A 25 -10.31 -8.28 -1.23
C LYS A 25 -9.81 -7.47 -0.03
N GLY A 26 -8.65 -7.87 0.48
CA GLY A 26 -8.06 -7.11 1.56
C GLY A 26 -7.61 -5.73 1.07
N HIS A 27 -7.61 -4.80 2.02
CA HIS A 27 -7.39 -3.40 1.78
C HIS A 27 -6.91 -2.77 3.08
N THR A 28 -6.26 -1.63 2.95
CA THR A 28 -5.83 -0.81 4.09
C THR A 28 -5.74 0.63 3.64
N GLY A 29 -5.86 1.54 4.60
CA GLY A 29 -5.68 2.95 4.36
C GLY A 29 -5.31 3.69 5.62
N LEU A 30 -4.51 4.73 5.43
CA LEU A 30 -4.01 5.61 6.48
C LEU A 30 -4.08 7.05 5.98
N ILE A 31 -4.63 7.93 6.80
CA ILE A 31 -4.63 9.37 6.52
C ILE A 31 -3.48 10.01 7.29
N VAL A 32 -2.57 10.67 6.56
CA VAL A 32 -1.44 11.44 7.11
C VAL A 32 -1.50 12.82 6.49
N ASP A 33 -1.50 13.87 7.32
CA ASP A 33 -1.53 15.27 6.86
C ASP A 33 -2.66 15.60 5.86
N GLY A 34 -3.80 14.91 5.97
CA GLY A 34 -4.95 15.08 5.07
C GLY A 34 -4.84 14.36 3.73
N GLU A 35 -3.77 13.60 3.50
CA GLU A 35 -3.59 12.73 2.34
C GLU A 35 -3.90 11.28 2.75
N LEU A 36 -4.75 10.59 1.98
CA LEU A 36 -5.02 9.17 2.12
C LEU A 36 -3.96 8.38 1.36
N TYR A 37 -3.25 7.54 2.09
CA TYR A 37 -2.43 6.46 1.58
C TYR A 37 -3.25 5.17 1.66
N SER A 38 -3.42 4.46 0.56
CA SER A 38 -4.21 3.23 0.51
C SER A 38 -3.46 2.13 -0.23
N ALA A 39 -3.65 0.89 0.21
CA ALA A 39 -3.27 -0.30 -0.54
C ALA A 39 -4.51 -1.16 -0.78
N THR A 40 -4.86 -1.34 -2.05
CA THR A 40 -6.08 -2.05 -2.47
C THR A 40 -5.97 -2.46 -3.95
N PHE A 41 -7.10 -2.73 -4.60
CA PHE A 41 -7.19 -3.02 -6.02
C PHE A 41 -7.85 -1.88 -6.80
N ASN A 42 -7.27 -1.55 -7.95
CA ASN A 42 -7.66 -0.43 -8.79
C ASN A 42 -8.75 -0.76 -9.82
N ASN A 43 -9.19 -2.02 -9.92
CA ASN A 43 -10.17 -2.46 -10.90
C ASN A 43 -11.23 -3.39 -10.29
N PHE A 44 -12.36 -3.50 -10.99
CA PHE A 44 -13.50 -4.31 -10.55
C PHE A 44 -13.15 -5.79 -10.34
N LEU A 45 -12.25 -6.33 -11.17
CA LEU A 45 -11.86 -7.75 -11.12
C LEU A 45 -10.90 -8.09 -9.95
N GLY A 46 -10.37 -7.08 -9.26
CA GLY A 46 -9.41 -7.31 -8.18
C GLY A 46 -8.10 -7.94 -8.66
N THR A 47 -7.62 -7.52 -9.84
CA THR A 47 -6.39 -8.02 -10.48
C THR A 47 -5.29 -6.96 -10.58
N GLU A 48 -5.62 -5.69 -10.36
CA GLU A 48 -4.69 -4.56 -10.39
C GLU A 48 -4.38 -4.07 -8.97
N PRO A 49 -3.45 -4.69 -8.22
CA PRO A 49 -3.05 -4.18 -6.92
C PRO A 49 -2.41 -2.80 -7.08
N VAL A 50 -2.68 -1.90 -6.13
CA VAL A 50 -2.19 -0.54 -6.16
C VAL A 50 -1.88 -0.07 -4.73
N ILE A 51 -0.75 0.61 -4.58
CA ILE A 51 -0.53 1.53 -3.46
C ILE A 51 -0.67 2.94 -3.99
N LEU A 52 -1.66 3.67 -3.49
CA LEU A 52 -2.11 4.98 -3.96
C LEU A 52 -1.96 6.00 -2.83
N ARG A 53 -1.53 7.22 -3.16
CA ARG A 53 -1.79 8.43 -2.37
C ARG A 53 -2.76 9.31 -3.14
N ASN A 54 -3.79 9.78 -2.44
CA ASN A 54 -4.81 10.67 -2.96
C ASN A 54 -5.40 11.51 -1.81
N LEU A 55 -6.32 12.40 -2.12
CA LEU A 55 -6.77 13.47 -1.20
C LEU A 55 -5.60 14.43 -0.85
N GLY A 56 -5.94 15.68 -0.56
CA GLY A 56 -4.95 16.70 -0.24
C GLY A 56 -4.39 17.46 -1.46
N PRO A 57 -3.33 18.27 -1.25
CA PRO A 57 -2.87 19.26 -2.21
C PRO A 57 -2.00 18.66 -3.34
N HIS A 58 -1.39 17.48 -3.13
CA HIS A 58 -0.58 16.84 -4.15
C HIS A 58 -1.44 16.09 -5.17
N TYR A 59 -0.91 15.93 -6.39
CA TYR A 59 -1.51 14.99 -7.33
C TYR A 59 -1.43 13.56 -6.82
N SER A 60 -2.38 12.75 -7.25
CA SER A 60 -2.40 11.34 -6.91
C SER A 60 -1.15 10.62 -7.42
N MET A 61 -0.58 9.82 -6.53
CA MET A 61 0.64 9.04 -6.76
C MET A 61 0.35 7.57 -6.61
N LYS A 62 0.84 6.73 -7.52
CA LYS A 62 0.57 5.29 -7.45
C LYS A 62 1.75 4.41 -7.83
N THR A 63 1.67 3.14 -7.48
CA THR A 63 2.59 2.12 -7.98
C THR A 63 2.44 1.91 -9.50
N GLU A 64 3.51 1.44 -10.13
CA GLU A 64 3.49 0.99 -11.52
C GLU A 64 2.73 -0.34 -11.67
N TYR A 65 2.09 -0.54 -12.82
CA TYR A 65 1.41 -1.81 -13.12
C TYR A 65 2.41 -2.86 -13.65
N LEU A 66 3.33 -3.27 -12.78
CA LEU A 66 4.31 -4.31 -13.03
C LEU A 66 4.38 -5.27 -11.84
N THR A 67 4.51 -6.58 -12.11
CA THR A 67 4.63 -7.62 -11.07
C THR A 67 5.88 -7.46 -10.21
N SER A 68 6.92 -6.81 -10.74
CA SER A 68 8.11 -6.44 -9.95
C SER A 68 7.80 -5.44 -8.84
N TRP A 69 6.73 -4.65 -8.98
CA TRP A 69 6.25 -3.72 -7.95
C TRP A 69 5.27 -4.39 -7.02
N LEU A 70 4.18 -4.94 -7.55
CA LEU A 70 3.14 -5.65 -6.78
C LEU A 70 2.64 -6.85 -7.59
N ASN A 71 2.66 -8.05 -7.01
CA ASN A 71 2.20 -9.28 -7.65
C ASN A 71 1.07 -9.95 -6.86
N GLY A 72 -0.06 -9.24 -6.82
CA GLY A 72 -1.16 -9.55 -5.91
C GLY A 72 -0.83 -9.14 -4.47
N GLY A 73 -1.82 -9.19 -3.62
CA GLY A 73 -1.65 -8.94 -2.19
C GLY A 73 -2.57 -7.88 -1.64
N SER A 74 -2.90 -8.08 -0.38
CA SER A 74 -3.59 -7.16 0.49
C SER A 74 -2.87 -7.12 1.82
N GLY A 75 -2.92 -5.99 2.50
CA GLY A 75 -2.02 -5.72 3.61
C GLY A 75 -2.60 -4.78 4.65
N GLY A 76 -1.80 -4.48 5.68
CA GLY A 76 -2.01 -3.40 6.64
C GLY A 76 -0.91 -2.34 6.52
N ASP A 77 -1.13 -1.13 7.03
CA ASP A 77 -0.22 0.01 6.90
C ASP A 77 0.31 0.52 8.24
N ALA A 78 1.45 1.21 8.20
CA ALA A 78 1.99 1.97 9.33
C ALA A 78 2.67 3.27 8.84
N TYR A 79 2.72 4.29 9.70
CA TYR A 79 3.45 5.54 9.44
C TYR A 79 4.57 5.72 10.46
N VAL A 80 5.74 6.14 9.97
CA VAL A 80 6.91 6.42 10.78
C VAL A 80 7.41 7.83 10.45
N GLN A 81 7.31 8.70 11.45
CA GLN A 81 7.94 10.01 11.42
C GLN A 81 9.43 9.84 11.72
N GLU A 82 10.31 10.23 10.81
CA GLU A 82 11.76 10.01 10.95
C GLU A 82 12.53 11.29 11.28
N SER A 83 12.11 12.46 10.79
CA SER A 83 12.82 13.69 11.13
C SER A 83 12.17 14.50 12.24
N THR A 84 12.99 14.83 13.22
CA THR A 84 12.77 15.96 14.12
C THR A 84 13.36 17.26 13.57
N ALA A 85 14.22 17.18 12.55
CA ALA A 85 14.96 18.30 11.99
C ALA A 85 14.42 18.85 10.65
N SER A 86 13.56 18.10 9.94
CA SER A 86 12.84 18.64 8.78
C SER A 86 11.54 19.25 9.27
N SER A 87 11.38 20.56 9.12
CA SER A 87 10.15 21.24 9.52
C SER A 87 8.91 20.77 8.75
N THR A 88 9.11 20.12 7.59
CA THR A 88 8.02 19.61 6.73
C THR A 88 7.83 18.09 6.81
N GLY A 89 8.75 17.36 7.46
CA GLY A 89 8.70 15.89 7.57
C GLY A 89 8.80 15.16 6.22
N ASP A 90 9.40 15.76 5.20
CA ASP A 90 9.41 15.19 3.84
C ASP A 90 10.12 13.83 3.72
N ASP A 91 11.01 13.52 4.66
CA ASP A 91 11.73 12.25 4.78
C ASP A 91 10.99 11.19 5.60
N ASP A 92 9.84 11.52 6.17
CA ASP A 92 8.94 10.57 6.82
C ASP A 92 8.52 9.48 5.85
N LYS A 93 8.18 8.31 6.37
CA LYS A 93 7.90 7.12 5.57
C LYS A 93 6.55 6.53 5.93
N VAL A 94 5.85 6.11 4.88
CA VAL A 94 4.65 5.28 5.01
C VAL A 94 5.03 3.86 4.61
N TYR A 95 4.79 2.92 5.51
CA TYR A 95 5.08 1.50 5.37
C TYR A 95 3.80 0.73 5.08
N PHE A 96 3.91 -0.22 4.16
CA PHE A 96 2.82 -1.11 3.73
C PHE A 96 3.27 -2.55 3.94
N PHE A 97 2.46 -3.35 4.62
CA PHE A 97 2.77 -4.73 4.96
C PHE A 97 1.76 -5.66 4.32
N PHE A 98 2.18 -6.54 3.42
CA PHE A 98 1.28 -7.38 2.63
C PHE A 98 1.89 -8.74 2.31
N SER A 99 1.05 -9.69 1.91
CA SER A 99 1.49 -10.94 1.30
C SER A 99 1.28 -10.92 -0.20
N GLU A 100 2.29 -11.28 -0.98
CA GLU A 100 2.20 -11.34 -2.45
C GLU A 100 2.81 -12.63 -2.99
N ARG A 101 2.57 -12.92 -4.28
CA ARG A 101 3.25 -14.00 -4.98
C ARG A 101 4.68 -13.59 -5.29
N ALA A 102 5.65 -14.37 -4.84
CA ALA A 102 7.05 -14.12 -5.09
C ALA A 102 7.36 -14.21 -6.60
N VAL A 103 8.24 -13.33 -7.06
CA VAL A 103 8.74 -13.31 -8.45
C VAL A 103 10.21 -13.73 -8.52
N GLU A 104 10.89 -13.77 -7.38
CA GLU A 104 12.31 -14.12 -7.23
C GLU A 104 12.57 -15.64 -7.14
N TYR A 105 11.52 -16.45 -6.99
CA TYR A 105 11.62 -17.91 -6.91
C TYR A 105 11.05 -18.54 -8.16
N ASP A 106 11.90 -19.21 -8.93
CA ASP A 106 11.48 -20.15 -9.97
C ASP A 106 11.22 -21.52 -9.32
N CYS A 107 10.10 -21.61 -8.61
CA CYS A 107 9.65 -22.84 -7.96
C CYS A 107 8.49 -23.45 -8.76
N TYR A 108 8.40 -24.79 -8.74
CA TYR A 108 7.31 -25.53 -9.38
C TYR A 108 5.90 -25.15 -8.86
N ALA A 109 5.82 -24.49 -7.71
CA ALA A 109 4.58 -23.99 -7.12
C ALA A 109 4.67 -22.49 -6.84
N GLU A 110 3.56 -21.77 -7.07
CA GLU A 110 3.44 -20.37 -6.68
C GLU A 110 3.69 -20.21 -5.17
N GLN A 111 4.73 -19.45 -4.82
CA GLN A 111 5.08 -19.21 -3.42
C GLN A 111 4.58 -17.83 -2.99
N VAL A 112 3.65 -17.79 -2.04
CA VAL A 112 3.29 -16.55 -1.35
C VAL A 112 4.38 -16.21 -0.33
N VAL A 113 4.73 -14.93 -0.20
CA VAL A 113 5.68 -14.37 0.78
C VAL A 113 5.13 -13.11 1.43
N ALA A 114 5.47 -12.88 2.69
CA ALA A 114 5.18 -11.63 3.39
C ALA A 114 6.23 -10.57 3.03
N ARG A 115 5.80 -9.32 2.86
CA ARG A 115 6.65 -8.18 2.53
C ARG A 115 6.31 -6.96 3.36
N VAL A 116 7.32 -6.13 3.53
CA VAL A 116 7.19 -4.72 3.89
C VAL A 116 7.63 -3.88 2.71
N ALA A 117 6.85 -2.88 2.34
CA ALA A 117 7.23 -1.83 1.41
C ALA A 117 7.20 -0.47 2.11
N ARG A 118 7.88 0.50 1.52
CA ARG A 118 7.86 1.88 1.98
C ARG A 118 7.79 2.87 0.83
N VAL A 119 7.27 4.05 1.11
CA VAL A 119 7.38 5.27 0.29
C VAL A 119 7.73 6.45 1.19
N CYS A 120 8.40 7.47 0.66
CA CYS A 120 8.60 8.72 1.39
C CYS A 120 7.36 9.61 1.29
N LYS A 121 7.01 10.31 2.37
CA LYS A 121 5.88 11.23 2.44
C LYS A 121 5.99 12.32 1.38
N GLY A 122 7.17 12.94 1.25
CA GLY A 122 7.45 13.98 0.26
C GLY A 122 7.66 13.51 -1.18
N ASP A 123 7.42 12.24 -1.52
CA ASP A 123 7.58 11.76 -2.90
C ASP A 123 6.53 12.37 -3.82
N VAL A 124 7.00 13.05 -4.85
CA VAL A 124 6.17 13.67 -5.90
C VAL A 124 6.34 12.93 -7.24
N GLY A 125 7.16 11.90 -7.33
CA GLY A 125 7.36 11.18 -8.58
C GLY A 125 8.36 11.85 -9.50
N GLY A 126 8.57 11.25 -10.68
CA GLY A 126 9.62 11.69 -11.59
C GLY A 126 9.17 12.71 -12.62
N ALA A 127 10.11 13.54 -13.07
CA ALA A 127 9.85 14.60 -14.05
C ALA A 127 9.62 14.06 -15.49
N ARG A 128 10.31 12.98 -15.86
CA ARG A 128 10.25 12.38 -17.21
C ARG A 128 9.78 10.93 -17.19
N THR A 129 10.45 10.09 -16.40
CA THR A 129 10.02 8.72 -16.08
C THR A 129 9.24 8.74 -14.76
N LEU A 130 8.41 7.72 -14.51
CA LEU A 130 7.62 7.61 -13.27
C LEU A 130 6.78 8.86 -12.95
N GLN A 131 6.25 9.52 -13.98
CA GLN A 131 5.32 10.64 -13.79
C GLN A 131 4.07 10.16 -13.04
N LYS A 132 3.76 10.82 -11.91
CA LYS A 132 2.67 10.44 -11.00
C LYS A 132 2.82 9.02 -10.42
N LYS A 133 4.06 8.51 -10.34
CA LYS A 133 4.39 7.19 -9.78
C LYS A 133 5.51 7.30 -8.75
N TRP A 134 5.45 6.47 -7.72
CA TRP A 134 6.42 6.51 -6.62
C TRP A 134 7.86 6.38 -7.13
N THR A 135 8.74 7.29 -6.74
CA THR A 135 10.19 7.17 -7.00
C THR A 135 10.94 6.55 -5.83
N THR A 136 10.28 6.48 -4.68
CA THR A 136 10.82 5.99 -3.40
C THR A 136 10.23 4.66 -2.95
N PHE A 137 9.43 4.02 -3.81
CA PHE A 137 8.87 2.70 -3.55
C PHE A 137 9.99 1.65 -3.49
N LEU A 138 10.14 1.03 -2.33
CA LEU A 138 11.03 -0.10 -2.11
C LEU A 138 10.30 -1.16 -1.29
N LYS A 139 10.55 -2.44 -1.59
CA LYS A 139 9.99 -3.57 -0.84
C LYS A 139 11.05 -4.61 -0.47
N ALA A 140 10.84 -5.27 0.66
CA ALA A 140 11.70 -6.33 1.19
C ALA A 140 10.85 -7.49 1.71
N ARG A 141 11.42 -8.70 1.71
CA ARG A 141 10.77 -9.88 2.28
C ARG A 141 10.82 -9.84 3.81
N LEU A 142 9.70 -10.18 4.45
CA LEU A 142 9.64 -10.50 5.87
C LEU A 142 9.77 -12.01 6.05
N VAL A 143 10.74 -12.44 6.86
CA VAL A 143 11.00 -13.86 7.12
C VAL A 143 10.56 -14.18 8.54
N CYS A 144 9.51 -14.99 8.66
CA CYS A 144 9.11 -15.63 9.91
C CYS A 144 9.16 -17.14 9.69
N SER A 145 10.04 -17.84 10.40
CA SER A 145 10.29 -19.27 10.19
C SER A 145 10.82 -19.97 11.44
N ALA A 146 10.55 -21.28 11.54
CA ALA A 146 11.18 -22.20 12.47
C ALA A 146 11.98 -23.24 11.67
N PRO A 147 13.28 -22.98 11.37
CA PRO A 147 14.07 -23.80 10.45
C PRO A 147 14.22 -25.26 10.90
N GLU A 148 14.35 -25.48 12.21
CA GLU A 148 14.45 -26.83 12.81
C GLU A 148 13.22 -27.69 12.54
N GLN A 149 12.06 -27.05 12.37
CA GLN A 149 10.77 -27.70 12.08
C GLN A 149 10.41 -27.59 10.59
N GLN A 150 11.28 -27.00 9.76
CA GLN A 150 11.01 -26.72 8.35
C GLN A 150 9.73 -25.90 8.12
N LEU A 151 9.38 -25.01 9.04
CA LEU A 151 8.18 -24.17 8.96
C LEU A 151 8.50 -22.75 8.48
N HIS A 152 7.71 -22.27 7.52
CA HIS A 152 7.73 -20.88 7.04
C HIS A 152 6.34 -20.26 7.14
N PHE A 153 6.23 -19.15 7.86
CA PHE A 153 4.99 -18.41 8.08
C PHE A 153 4.92 -17.25 7.08
N ASN A 154 4.62 -17.57 5.82
CA ASN A 154 4.68 -16.61 4.72
C ASN A 154 3.40 -15.77 4.52
N HIS A 155 2.29 -16.16 5.15
CA HIS A 155 1.02 -15.45 5.08
C HIS A 155 0.91 -14.47 6.24
N LEU A 156 1.08 -13.18 5.94
CA LEU A 156 0.89 -12.11 6.90
C LEU A 156 -0.61 -11.95 7.19
N GLN A 157 -0.97 -11.97 8.47
CA GLN A 157 -2.36 -11.78 8.91
C GLN A 157 -2.62 -10.37 9.43
N ALA A 158 -1.70 -9.85 10.26
CA ALA A 158 -1.78 -8.52 10.85
C ALA A 158 -0.39 -8.04 11.29
N VAL A 159 -0.27 -6.73 11.51
CA VAL A 159 0.91 -6.03 12.06
C VAL A 159 0.42 -5.06 13.13
N PHE A 160 1.23 -4.87 14.19
CA PHE A 160 0.97 -3.95 15.30
C PHE A 160 2.21 -3.12 15.58
#